data_AF-A0A1Q5Q7Z1-F1
#
_entry.id   AF-A0A1Q5Q7Z1-F1
#
_cell.length_a   1.000
_cell.length_b   1.000
_cell.length_c   1.000
_cell.angle_alpha   90.00
_cell.angle_beta   90.00
_cell.angle_gamma   90.00
#
_symmetry.space_group_name_H-M   'P 1'
#
loop_
_entity.id
_entity.type
_entity.pdbx_description
1 polymer ?
#
loop_
_entity_poly.entity_id
_entity_poly.type
_entity_poly.pdbx_seq_one_letter_code
_entity_poly.pdbx_strand_id
1 'polypeptide(L)'
;MDSSSSPSNGARRDSPRPAVFSPARVQRHKAAGPRDSPPDTARATAGNSAIPIPDEDHGVDIPLTMSASVVLTGLPKDAHRALADAEAVDVGKVTVRFQPLPSAPILRKTVFKISASQKFETVVNFLRKKLDCKDTDSVFCYINSVFAPSLDEGIGGLWRCFKNESDDQLWVQYSMTPFFG
;
A
#
# COMPACT_ATOMS: atom_id res chain seq x y z
N MET A 1 -33.89 59.14 23.93
CA MET A 1 -33.52 58.13 22.91
C MET A 1 -32.18 58.57 22.36
N ASP A 2 -31.16 58.41 23.20
CA ASP A 2 -29.77 58.75 22.92
C ASP A 2 -28.97 57.47 22.65
N SER A 3 -27.77 57.69 22.14
CA SER A 3 -27.04 56.87 21.20
C SER A 3 -26.23 55.71 21.79
N SER A 4 -26.08 54.69 20.95
CA SER A 4 -25.03 53.67 20.91
C SER A 4 -23.62 54.13 21.28
N SER A 5 -22.83 53.29 21.99
CA SER A 5 -21.56 52.69 21.50
C SER A 5 -20.78 51.95 22.60
N SER A 6 -20.44 50.69 22.33
CA SER A 6 -19.46 49.87 23.07
C SER A 6 -18.03 50.14 22.60
N PRO A 7 -16.98 49.85 23.40
CA PRO A 7 -15.61 50.28 23.12
C PRO A 7 -14.85 49.35 22.16
N SER A 8 -14.05 49.98 21.31
CA SER A 8 -13.03 49.39 20.44
C SER A 8 -11.75 49.08 21.21
N ASN A 9 -11.26 47.84 21.14
CA ASN A 9 -9.99 47.43 21.75
C ASN A 9 -8.99 46.94 20.69
N GLY A 10 -7.74 47.41 20.81
CA GLY A 10 -6.55 46.64 20.47
C GLY A 10 -5.99 46.76 19.05
N ALA A 11 -5.04 47.67 18.87
CA ALA A 11 -4.21 47.82 17.69
C ALA A 11 -3.14 46.71 17.53
N ARG A 12 -3.09 46.17 16.31
CA ARG A 12 -1.93 45.82 15.46
C ARG A 12 -0.50 45.69 16.06
N ARG A 13 0.18 44.67 15.48
CA ARG A 13 1.63 44.45 15.26
C ARG A 13 2.43 43.88 16.43
N ASP A 14 2.85 42.62 16.29
CA ASP A 14 4.26 42.26 16.44
C ASP A 14 4.59 40.97 15.68
N SER A 15 5.73 40.93 15.03
CA SER A 15 6.32 39.75 14.39
C SER A 15 7.82 39.85 14.59
N PRO A 16 8.49 38.79 15.08
CA PRO A 16 9.90 38.61 14.77
C PRO A 16 10.26 37.20 14.25
N ARG A 17 11.16 37.24 13.26
CA ARG A 17 11.92 36.19 12.57
C ARG A 17 12.43 35.01 13.44
N PRO A 18 12.62 33.81 12.84
CA PRO A 18 13.52 32.79 13.37
C PRO A 18 15.00 33.11 13.07
N ALA A 19 15.87 32.86 14.05
CA ALA A 19 17.30 33.10 14.00
C ALA A 19 18.07 31.99 13.24
N VAL A 20 19.06 32.41 12.48
CA VAL A 20 20.05 31.59 11.78
C VAL A 20 21.25 31.41 12.71
N PHE A 21 21.71 30.17 12.92
CA PHE A 21 23.01 29.90 13.53
C PHE A 21 23.75 28.76 12.81
N SER A 22 25.03 29.02 12.53
CA SER A 22 25.95 28.35 11.62
C SER A 22 26.53 27.02 12.14
N PRO A 23 27.10 26.16 11.26
CA PRO A 23 27.87 24.99 11.67
C PRO A 23 29.36 25.30 11.89
N ALA A 24 29.96 24.76 12.97
CA ALA A 24 31.39 24.89 13.28
C ALA A 24 32.13 23.54 13.25
N ARG A 25 32.90 23.35 12.17
CA ARG A 25 34.30 22.86 12.04
C ARG A 25 34.90 21.83 13.05
N VAL A 26 35.17 20.63 12.50
CA VAL A 26 36.40 19.78 12.52
C VAL A 26 37.22 19.60 13.82
N GLN A 27 37.36 18.34 14.25
CA GLN A 27 38.57 17.81 14.91
C GLN A 27 39.04 16.53 14.17
N ARG A 28 40.30 16.52 13.74
CA ARG A 28 41.00 15.40 13.06
C ARG A 28 41.61 14.45 14.08
N HIS A 29 41.52 13.15 13.84
CA HIS A 29 42.42 12.14 14.42
C HIS A 29 42.92 11.20 13.31
N LYS A 30 44.19 10.82 13.41
CA LYS A 30 45.09 10.27 12.39
C LYS A 30 45.63 8.93 12.88
N ALA A 31 45.62 7.88 12.06
CA ALA A 31 46.55 6.71 12.02
C ALA A 31 45.88 5.56 11.22
N ALA A 32 46.39 5.17 10.04
CA ALA A 32 47.38 4.09 9.79
C ALA A 32 46.69 2.73 9.46
N GLY A 33 47.06 2.12 8.32
CA GLY A 33 46.43 0.93 7.70
C GLY A 33 46.70 -0.42 8.43
N PRO A 34 46.51 -1.61 7.80
CA PRO A 34 46.79 -1.91 6.40
C PRO A 34 45.67 -2.68 5.64
N ARG A 35 45.95 -2.84 4.35
CA ARG A 35 45.22 -3.60 3.33
C ARG A 35 45.46 -5.09 3.53
N ASP A 36 44.41 -5.90 3.44
CA ASP A 36 44.54 -7.33 3.21
C ASP A 36 43.81 -7.68 1.92
N SER A 37 44.56 -8.29 0.99
CA SER A 37 44.10 -8.78 -0.30
C SER A 37 44.05 -10.31 -0.21
N PRO A 38 43.03 -10.99 -0.75
CA PRO A 38 43.03 -12.45 -0.80
C PRO A 38 44.07 -12.95 -1.82
N PRO A 39 44.68 -14.13 -1.61
CA PRO A 39 45.57 -14.72 -2.60
C PRO A 39 44.78 -15.48 -3.66
N ASP A 40 44.97 -15.09 -4.91
CA ASP A 40 44.72 -15.91 -6.08
C ASP A 40 45.82 -16.98 -6.22
N THR A 41 45.43 -18.21 -6.57
CA THR A 41 46.30 -19.09 -7.38
C THR A 41 45.44 -20.00 -8.26
N ALA A 42 45.26 -19.57 -9.53
CA ALA A 42 45.46 -20.31 -10.79
C ALA A 42 45.24 -21.85 -10.78
N ARG A 43 44.63 -22.54 -11.76
CA ARG A 43 44.33 -22.23 -13.18
C ARG A 43 43.69 -23.49 -13.84
N ALA A 44 42.86 -23.23 -14.86
CA ALA A 44 42.38 -24.11 -15.96
C ALA A 44 41.40 -25.24 -15.57
N THR A 45 40.22 -25.38 -16.22
CA THR A 45 40.12 -25.75 -17.65
C THR A 45 38.72 -25.43 -18.20
N ALA A 46 38.68 -25.13 -19.50
CA ALA A 46 37.52 -24.80 -20.33
C ALA A 46 36.30 -25.71 -20.19
N GLY A 47 35.11 -25.13 -20.37
CA GLY A 47 33.85 -25.86 -20.49
C GLY A 47 32.67 -24.91 -20.66
N ASN A 48 32.47 -24.43 -21.88
CA ASN A 48 31.24 -23.76 -22.29
C ASN A 48 30.08 -24.75 -22.13
N SER A 49 29.16 -24.54 -21.19
CA SER A 49 27.87 -25.22 -21.17
C SER A 49 26.83 -24.29 -20.61
N ALA A 50 25.99 -23.83 -21.53
CA ALA A 50 24.73 -23.17 -21.27
C ALA A 50 23.99 -23.92 -20.15
N ILE A 51 23.53 -23.17 -19.15
CA ILE A 51 22.44 -23.62 -18.29
C ILE A 51 21.22 -23.63 -19.20
N PRO A 52 20.61 -24.79 -19.52
CA PRO A 52 19.34 -24.78 -20.22
C PRO A 52 18.32 -24.27 -19.20
N ILE A 53 17.70 -23.13 -19.49
CA ILE A 53 16.48 -22.70 -18.79
C ILE A 53 15.38 -23.65 -19.31
N PRO A 54 14.80 -24.54 -18.50
CA PRO A 54 13.65 -25.30 -18.94
C PRO A 54 12.44 -24.36 -18.96
N ASP A 55 11.88 -24.15 -20.14
CA ASP A 55 10.62 -23.45 -20.36
C ASP A 55 9.43 -24.19 -19.73
N GLU A 56 8.60 -23.41 -19.02
CA GLU A 56 7.12 -23.50 -18.88
C GLU A 56 6.45 -24.73 -18.21
N ASP A 57 5.46 -24.39 -17.36
CA ASP A 57 4.47 -25.22 -16.66
C ASP A 57 4.82 -25.69 -15.24
N HIS A 58 4.87 -24.73 -14.30
CA HIS A 58 4.64 -25.00 -12.88
C HIS A 58 3.22 -24.58 -12.51
N GLY A 59 2.25 -25.44 -12.86
CA GLY A 59 1.10 -25.62 -11.97
C GLY A 59 1.65 -25.86 -10.56
N VAL A 60 1.12 -25.15 -9.57
CA VAL A 60 1.63 -25.11 -8.20
C VAL A 60 1.50 -26.48 -7.53
N ASP A 61 2.41 -27.40 -7.82
CA ASP A 61 2.71 -28.56 -7.00
C ASP A 61 3.90 -28.18 -6.13
N ILE A 62 3.67 -27.25 -5.20
CA ILE A 62 4.50 -27.19 -4.01
C ILE A 62 4.16 -28.52 -3.32
N PRO A 63 5.09 -29.50 -3.26
CA PRO A 63 4.77 -30.77 -2.63
C PRO A 63 4.40 -30.44 -1.19
N LEU A 64 3.11 -30.51 -0.86
CA LEU A 64 2.62 -30.43 0.51
C LEU A 64 3.08 -31.72 1.18
N THR A 65 4.37 -31.76 1.52
CA THR A 65 4.96 -32.92 2.16
C THR A 65 4.18 -33.13 3.46
N MET A 66 3.72 -34.35 3.70
CA MET A 66 2.98 -34.68 4.93
C MET A 66 3.80 -34.33 6.19
N SER A 67 5.13 -34.24 6.06
CA SER A 67 6.04 -33.72 7.09
C SER A 67 5.79 -32.25 7.46
N ALA A 68 5.41 -31.39 6.51
CA ALA A 68 5.02 -30.01 6.80
C ALA A 68 3.71 -29.95 7.61
N SER A 69 2.78 -30.88 7.39
CA SER A 69 1.53 -30.96 8.17
C SER A 69 1.79 -31.15 9.67
N VAL A 70 2.77 -31.99 10.04
CA VAL A 70 3.14 -32.20 11.45
C VAL A 70 3.67 -30.92 12.10
N VAL A 71 4.45 -30.12 11.35
CA VAL A 71 4.99 -28.84 11.84
C VAL A 71 3.87 -27.81 12.01
N LEU A 72 2.90 -27.75 11.08
CA LEU A 72 1.73 -26.89 11.22
C LEU A 72 0.86 -27.27 12.43
N THR A 73 0.69 -28.56 12.73
CA THR A 73 -0.04 -29.02 13.93
C THR A 73 0.73 -28.77 15.24
N GLY A 74 2.05 -28.56 15.17
CA GLY A 74 2.93 -28.35 16.32
C GLY A 74 3.25 -26.88 16.62
N LEU A 75 2.70 -25.93 15.85
CA LEU A 75 2.89 -24.51 16.11
C LEU A 75 2.22 -24.10 17.43
N PRO A 76 2.83 -23.17 18.20
CA PRO A 76 2.23 -22.65 19.43
C PRO A 76 0.85 -22.03 19.15
N LYS A 77 -0.04 -22.10 20.16
CA LYS A 77 -1.46 -21.69 20.05
C LYS A 77 -1.66 -20.29 19.48
N ASP A 78 -0.74 -19.38 19.77
CA ASP A 78 -0.78 -18.00 19.26
C ASP A 78 -0.58 -17.92 17.74
N ALA A 79 0.31 -18.76 17.17
CA ALA A 79 0.52 -18.80 15.73
C ALA A 79 -0.69 -19.42 15.01
N HIS A 80 -1.29 -20.47 15.57
CA HIS A 80 -2.54 -21.05 15.03
C HIS A 80 -3.71 -20.06 15.11
N ARG A 81 -3.80 -19.27 16.19
CA ARG A 81 -4.82 -18.23 16.33
C ARG A 81 -4.64 -17.14 15.28
N ALA A 82 -3.42 -16.65 15.10
CA ALA A 82 -3.11 -15.60 14.12
C ALA A 82 -3.42 -16.05 12.68
N LEU A 83 -3.13 -17.30 12.32
CA LEU A 83 -3.47 -17.86 11.01
C LEU A 83 -4.99 -18.00 10.82
N ALA A 84 -5.71 -18.51 11.82
CA ALA A 84 -7.17 -18.63 11.76
C ALA A 84 -7.85 -17.26 11.64
N ASP A 85 -7.37 -16.26 12.37
CA ASP A 85 -7.87 -14.88 12.27
C ASP A 85 -7.54 -14.28 10.89
N ALA A 86 -6.41 -14.65 10.28
CA ALA A 86 -6.05 -14.22 8.94
C ALA A 86 -6.93 -14.84 7.86
N GLU A 87 -7.22 -16.14 7.92
CA GLU A 87 -8.10 -16.85 6.99
C GLU A 87 -9.57 -16.43 7.14
N ALA A 88 -10.04 -16.22 8.38
CA ALA A 88 -11.43 -15.86 8.63
C ALA A 88 -11.85 -14.54 7.96
N VAL A 89 -10.91 -13.61 7.81
CA VAL A 89 -11.16 -12.32 7.16
C VAL A 89 -11.34 -12.48 5.64
N ASP A 90 -10.71 -13.45 5.02
CA ASP A 90 -10.82 -13.69 3.57
C ASP A 90 -12.18 -14.29 3.18
N VAL A 91 -12.94 -14.83 4.14
CA VAL A 91 -14.29 -15.41 3.93
C VAL A 91 -15.42 -14.41 4.25
N GLY A 92 -15.08 -13.22 4.75
CA GLY A 92 -16.04 -12.19 5.18
C GLY A 92 -16.62 -11.31 4.07
N LYS A 93 -17.51 -10.40 4.47
CA LYS A 93 -17.93 -9.25 3.64
C LYS A 93 -17.34 -7.98 4.23
N VAL A 94 -16.69 -7.20 3.37
CA VAL A 94 -16.07 -5.93 3.72
C VAL A 94 -16.88 -4.77 3.14
N THR A 95 -16.84 -3.62 3.83
CA THR A 95 -17.54 -2.42 3.39
C THR A 95 -16.58 -1.50 2.66
N VAL A 96 -16.91 -1.17 1.41
CA VAL A 96 -16.12 -0.31 0.54
C VAL A 96 -16.92 0.94 0.21
N ARG A 97 -16.29 2.11 0.38
CA ARG A 97 -16.87 3.42 0.10
C ARG A 97 -16.17 4.05 -1.10
N PHE A 98 -16.92 4.26 -2.17
CA PHE A 98 -16.46 4.96 -3.36
C PHE A 98 -16.64 6.46 -3.22
N GLN A 99 -15.57 7.20 -3.45
CA GLN A 99 -15.57 8.65 -3.45
C GLN A 99 -15.15 9.18 -4.83
N PRO A 100 -15.99 9.97 -5.51
CA PRO A 100 -15.58 10.58 -6.77
C PRO A 100 -14.50 11.64 -6.51
N LEU A 101 -13.49 11.67 -7.39
CA LEU A 101 -12.61 12.82 -7.55
C LEU A 101 -13.23 13.82 -8.53
N PRO A 102 -12.74 15.09 -8.60
CA PRO A 102 -13.34 16.15 -9.42
C PRO A 102 -13.51 15.82 -10.90
N SER A 103 -12.72 14.88 -11.41
CA SER A 103 -12.70 14.44 -12.81
C SER A 103 -13.72 13.33 -13.13
N ALA A 104 -14.37 12.73 -12.12
CA ALA A 104 -15.26 11.58 -12.31
C ALA A 104 -16.75 11.87 -12.02
N PRO A 105 -17.69 11.20 -12.71
CA PRO A 105 -19.12 11.26 -12.42
C PRO A 105 -19.47 10.70 -11.03
N ILE A 106 -20.44 11.31 -10.35
CA ILE A 106 -20.86 10.91 -8.99
C ILE A 106 -21.80 9.70 -9.05
N LEU A 107 -21.43 8.63 -8.33
CA LEU A 107 -22.29 7.46 -8.14
C LEU A 107 -23.49 7.74 -7.22
N ARG A 108 -24.66 7.18 -7.56
CA ARG A 108 -25.90 7.27 -6.75
C ARG A 108 -25.78 6.63 -5.36
N LYS A 109 -25.04 5.53 -5.25
CA LYS A 109 -24.70 4.87 -3.99
C LYS A 109 -23.19 4.80 -3.91
N THR A 110 -22.62 5.23 -2.79
CA THR A 110 -21.17 5.28 -2.58
C THR A 110 -20.69 4.10 -1.75
N VAL A 111 -21.51 3.54 -0.87
CA VAL A 111 -21.13 2.44 0.02
C VAL A 111 -21.68 1.11 -0.49
N PHE A 112 -20.80 0.12 -0.65
CA PHE A 112 -21.15 -1.25 -1.06
C PHE A 112 -20.48 -2.28 -0.17
N LYS A 113 -21.14 -3.43 0.00
CA LYS A 113 -20.55 -4.60 0.66
C LYS A 113 -20.05 -5.56 -0.40
N ILE A 114 -18.77 -5.91 -0.32
CA ILE A 114 -18.08 -6.78 -1.26
C ILE A 114 -17.51 -7.97 -0.48
N SER A 115 -17.47 -9.15 -1.09
CA SER A 115 -16.81 -10.31 -0.47
C SER A 115 -15.30 -10.06 -0.41
N ALA A 116 -14.70 -10.37 0.74
CA ALA A 116 -13.27 -10.21 0.98
C ALA A 116 -12.40 -11.10 0.09
N SER A 117 -12.94 -12.24 -0.38
CA SER A 117 -12.26 -13.19 -1.27
C SER A 117 -12.07 -12.66 -2.70
N GLN A 118 -12.76 -11.58 -3.08
CA GLN A 118 -12.67 -11.02 -4.41
C GLN A 118 -11.40 -10.19 -4.58
N LYS A 119 -10.87 -10.17 -5.81
CA LYS A 119 -9.76 -9.29 -6.22
C LYS A 119 -10.23 -7.88 -6.51
N PHE A 120 -9.31 -6.92 -6.39
CA PHE A 120 -9.57 -5.50 -6.65
C PHE A 120 -10.01 -5.22 -8.10
N GLU A 121 -9.61 -6.04 -9.07
CA GLU A 121 -10.12 -5.98 -10.45
C GLU A 121 -11.66 -5.96 -10.52
N THR A 122 -12.33 -6.75 -9.68
CA THR A 122 -13.79 -6.81 -9.63
C THR A 122 -14.39 -5.44 -9.27
N VAL A 123 -13.71 -4.67 -8.41
CA VAL A 123 -14.11 -3.33 -8.00
C VAL A 123 -14.00 -2.35 -9.16
N VAL A 124 -12.89 -2.40 -9.91
CA VAL A 124 -12.67 -1.55 -11.09
C VAL A 124 -13.70 -1.86 -12.17
N ASN A 125 -13.95 -3.14 -12.45
CA ASN A 125 -14.96 -3.58 -13.42
C ASN A 125 -16.38 -3.17 -12.98
N PHE A 126 -16.67 -3.18 -11.68
CA PHE A 126 -17.93 -2.68 -11.14
C PHE A 126 -18.08 -1.17 -11.36
N LEU A 127 -17.01 -0.38 -11.13
CA LEU A 127 -17.02 1.06 -11.38
C LEU A 127 -17.26 1.37 -12.85
N ARG A 128 -16.57 0.69 -13.78
CA ARG A 128 -16.79 0.86 -15.23
C ARG A 128 -18.26 0.65 -15.62
N LYS A 129 -18.88 -0.43 -15.12
CA LYS A 129 -20.29 -0.73 -15.37
C LYS A 129 -21.27 0.27 -14.76
N LYS A 130 -20.91 0.92 -13.66
CA LYS A 130 -21.80 1.89 -12.97
C LYS A 130 -21.66 3.31 -13.49
N LEU A 131 -20.51 3.63 -14.09
CA LEU A 131 -20.23 4.93 -14.70
C LEU A 131 -20.57 4.94 -16.20
N ASP A 132 -21.00 3.81 -16.77
CA ASP A 132 -21.23 3.61 -18.21
C ASP A 132 -20.01 4.01 -19.06
N CYS A 133 -18.81 3.73 -18.54
CA CYS A 133 -17.55 3.96 -19.24
C CYS A 133 -17.35 2.92 -20.35
N LYS A 134 -16.70 3.32 -21.45
CA LYS A 134 -16.29 2.39 -22.50
C LYS A 134 -15.11 1.55 -22.02
N ASP A 135 -14.89 0.39 -22.63
CA ASP A 135 -13.71 -0.45 -22.35
C ASP A 135 -12.38 0.26 -22.66
N THR A 136 -12.43 1.27 -23.52
CA THR A 136 -11.29 2.14 -23.86
C THR A 136 -10.99 3.20 -22.80
N ASP A 137 -11.93 3.48 -21.90
CA ASP A 137 -11.78 4.52 -20.89
C ASP A 137 -10.96 3.99 -19.71
N SER A 138 -9.95 4.78 -19.32
CA SER A 138 -9.12 4.48 -18.16
C SER A 138 -9.80 4.94 -16.88
N VAL A 139 -9.96 4.04 -15.92
CA VAL A 139 -10.46 4.35 -14.58
C VAL A 139 -9.32 4.17 -13.60
N PHE A 140 -8.93 5.25 -12.94
CA PHE A 140 -7.90 5.25 -11.91
C PHE A 140 -8.56 5.15 -10.55
N CYS A 141 -8.10 4.21 -9.73
CA CYS A 141 -8.60 4.01 -8.38
C CYS A 141 -7.47 4.17 -7.37
N TYR A 142 -7.75 4.86 -6.28
CA TYR A 142 -6.82 5.12 -5.21
C TYR A 142 -7.44 4.70 -3.88
N ILE A 143 -6.67 4.04 -3.01
CA ILE A 143 -7.08 3.76 -1.65
C ILE A 143 -6.69 4.95 -0.77
N ASN A 144 -7.64 5.48 -0.01
CA ASN A 144 -7.44 6.62 0.90
C ASN A 144 -6.70 7.82 0.26
N SER A 145 -6.80 8.01 -1.06
CA SER A 145 -6.08 9.00 -1.86
C SER A 145 -4.54 8.94 -1.76
N VAL A 146 -3.96 7.82 -1.35
CA VAL A 146 -2.50 7.73 -1.09
C VAL A 146 -1.75 6.82 -2.07
N PHE A 147 -2.38 5.76 -2.58
CA PHE A 147 -1.75 4.85 -3.53
C PHE A 147 -2.81 4.18 -4.42
N ALA A 148 -2.37 3.68 -5.57
CA ALA A 148 -3.19 2.89 -6.49
C ALA A 148 -2.84 1.39 -6.31
N PRO A 149 -3.77 0.55 -5.84
CA PRO A 149 -3.52 -0.89 -5.67
C PRO A 149 -3.46 -1.60 -7.03
N SER A 150 -2.74 -2.71 -7.09
CA SER A 150 -2.76 -3.62 -8.25
C SER A 150 -4.13 -4.29 -8.40
N LEU A 151 -4.49 -4.72 -9.61
CA LEU A 151 -5.79 -5.35 -9.90
C LEU A 151 -5.92 -6.74 -9.26
N ASP A 152 -4.78 -7.39 -9.05
CA ASP A 152 -4.57 -8.70 -8.48
C ASP A 152 -4.61 -8.72 -6.94
N GLU A 153 -4.60 -7.54 -6.31
CA GLU A 153 -4.65 -7.40 -4.85
C GLU A 153 -6.00 -7.87 -4.28
N GLY A 154 -5.97 -8.57 -3.15
CA GLY A 154 -7.17 -9.03 -2.44
C GLY A 154 -7.87 -7.90 -1.67
N ILE A 155 -9.19 -7.76 -1.82
CA ILE A 155 -9.95 -6.70 -1.13
C ILE A 155 -9.95 -6.91 0.39
N GLY A 156 -9.96 -8.16 0.86
CA GLY A 156 -9.86 -8.50 2.29
C GLY A 156 -8.58 -7.96 2.94
N GLY A 157 -7.43 -8.13 2.28
CA GLY A 157 -6.15 -7.58 2.71
C GLY A 157 -6.15 -6.05 2.73
N LEU A 158 -6.61 -5.43 1.64
CA LEU A 158 -6.72 -3.98 1.54
C LEU A 158 -7.60 -3.37 2.64
N TRP A 159 -8.75 -3.99 2.92
CA TRP A 159 -9.64 -3.53 3.97
C TRP A 159 -9.00 -3.71 5.35
N ARG A 160 -8.30 -4.82 5.61
CA ARG A 160 -7.61 -5.04 6.90
C ARG A 160 -6.53 -3.99 7.17
N CYS A 161 -5.72 -3.68 6.15
CA CYS A 161 -4.56 -2.79 6.31
C CYS A 161 -4.92 -1.31 6.20
N PHE A 162 -5.95 -0.95 5.43
CA PHE A 162 -6.24 0.43 5.06
C PHE A 162 -7.70 0.87 5.32
N LYS A 163 -8.48 0.11 6.12
CA LYS A 163 -9.80 0.59 6.55
C LYS A 163 -9.67 1.84 7.41
N ASN A 164 -10.68 2.69 7.32
CA ASN A 164 -10.89 3.77 8.25
C ASN A 164 -11.41 3.21 9.59
N GLU A 165 -10.76 3.54 10.69
CA GLU A 165 -11.08 2.99 12.02
C GLU A 165 -12.39 3.55 12.59
N SER A 166 -12.83 4.72 12.14
CA SER A 166 -14.10 5.32 12.59
C SER A 166 -15.32 4.68 11.94
N ASP A 167 -15.20 4.30 10.66
CA ASP A 167 -16.34 3.91 9.80
C ASP A 167 -16.32 2.42 9.42
N ASP A 168 -15.26 1.68 9.77
CA ASP A 168 -14.97 0.31 9.33
C ASP A 168 -15.10 0.12 7.80
N GLN A 169 -14.70 1.15 7.06
CA GLN A 169 -14.87 1.26 5.62
C GLN A 169 -13.53 1.47 4.93
N LEU A 170 -13.31 0.75 3.82
CA LEU A 170 -12.21 1.03 2.90
C LEU A 170 -12.64 2.13 1.95
N TRP A 171 -11.92 3.26 1.93
CA TRP A 171 -12.23 4.33 1.00
C TRP A 171 -11.48 4.14 -0.32
N VAL A 172 -12.24 4.15 -1.42
CA VAL A 172 -11.74 4.01 -2.79
C VAL A 172 -12.12 5.27 -3.56
N GLN A 173 -11.14 6.12 -3.81
CA GLN A 173 -11.30 7.29 -4.65
C GLN A 173 -11.13 6.90 -6.12
N TYR A 174 -11.98 7.41 -7.01
CA TYR A 174 -11.89 7.12 -8.44
C TYR A 174 -11.86 8.38 -9.30
N SER A 175 -11.09 8.34 -10.39
CA SER A 175 -10.99 9.39 -11.41
C SER A 175 -10.89 8.81 -12.83
N MET A 176 -11.34 9.58 -13.83
CA MET A 176 -11.14 9.25 -15.26
C MET A 176 -9.75 9.67 -15.77
N THR A 177 -9.20 10.74 -15.19
CA THR A 177 -7.85 11.21 -15.47
C THR A 177 -6.92 10.84 -14.31
N PRO A 178 -5.64 10.54 -14.57
CA PRO A 178 -4.67 10.41 -13.48
C PRO A 178 -4.61 11.74 -12.72
N PHE A 179 -4.69 11.67 -11.39
CA PHE A 179 -4.61 12.84 -10.52
C PHE A 179 -3.22 13.00 -9.89
N PHE A 180 -2.48 11.89 -9.81
CA PHE A 180 -1.08 11.85 -9.40
C PHE A 180 -0.27 11.21 -10.54
N GLY A 181 0.67 11.96 -11.13
CA GLY A 181 1.57 11.50 -12.20
C GLY A 181 1.11 11.87 -13.60
#